data_AF-A0A922VLD5-F1
#
_entry.id   AF-A0A922VLD5-F1
#
_cell.length_a   1.000
_cell.length_b   1.000
_cell.length_c   1.000
_cell.angle_alpha   90.00
_cell.angle_beta   90.00
_cell.angle_gamma   90.00
#
_symmetry.space_group_name_H-M   'P 1'
#
loop_
_entity.id
_entity.type
_entity.pdbx_description
1 polymer ?
#
loop_
_entity_poly.entity_id
_entity_poly.type
_entity_poly.pdbx_seq_one_letter_code
_entity_poly.pdbx_strand_id
1 'polypeptide(L)'
;MIDISPRALGGNPLGSNDGRGHPVNPATGRPYPPNVVNEGDFGRVVAEFWADGPNSETPPGHWNVLANLVSDELAPDLRIGARGAPADRLEWDVKLYLALNGAVHDAAIAAWGLKGYYDSSRPISLIRYMGGLGQSSDPALPSYNPAGLPLVDGLIELVTDETTAPGERHAALAGHEGEIAVRSWTGTPEDPTTQIGGVGWILAVDWIPYQLPTFVTPAFAGYVSGHSTFSRAAAEVLTAFTGSEYFPGGVSGYTIPAGSLKFEKGPTTDVRLEWATYFDAADQAGQSRLWGGIHIQADDFAGRRIGAQSGREAWALAQRYFDGSATP
;
A
#
# COMPACT_ATOMS: atom_id res chain seq x y z
N MET A 1 15.25 7.90 10.55
CA MET A 1 14.30 9.02 10.40
C MET A 1 14.13 9.28 8.91
N ILE A 2 12.93 9.62 8.46
CA ILE A 2 12.58 9.85 7.06
C ILE A 2 11.67 11.08 6.96
N ASP A 3 11.83 11.90 5.92
CA ASP A 3 10.91 13.00 5.58
C ASP A 3 9.75 12.44 4.74
N ILE A 4 8.54 12.42 5.31
CA ILE A 4 7.32 11.89 4.69
C ILE A 4 6.38 12.99 4.18
N SER A 5 6.84 14.24 4.18
CA SER A 5 6.05 15.36 3.67
C SER A 5 5.86 15.28 2.15
N PRO A 6 4.87 15.99 1.58
CA PRO A 6 4.66 15.99 0.14
C PRO A 6 5.85 16.54 -0.67
N ARG A 7 6.79 17.29 -0.06
CA ARG A 7 8.03 17.72 -0.75
C ARG A 7 9.05 16.61 -0.98
N ALA A 8 8.96 15.51 -0.24
CA ALA A 8 9.95 14.44 -0.26
C ALA A 8 9.36 13.12 -0.78
N LEU A 9 8.07 12.88 -0.54
CA LEU A 9 7.37 11.64 -0.88
C LEU A 9 6.19 11.94 -1.81
N GLY A 10 5.94 11.05 -2.78
CA GLY A 10 4.91 11.23 -3.80
C GLY A 10 5.48 11.63 -5.16
N GLY A 11 4.61 12.02 -6.09
CA GLY A 11 4.99 12.37 -7.46
C GLY A 11 5.56 11.19 -8.25
N ASN A 12 5.09 9.98 -7.99
CA ASN A 12 5.60 8.78 -8.65
C ASN A 12 5.13 8.70 -10.10
N PRO A 13 6.02 8.38 -11.07
CA PRO A 13 5.59 7.88 -12.36
C PRO A 13 4.67 6.65 -12.21
N LEU A 14 3.66 6.53 -13.07
CA LEU A 14 2.66 5.46 -12.98
C LEU A 14 3.31 4.07 -12.98
N GLY A 15 3.05 3.29 -11.92
CA GLY A 15 3.59 1.94 -11.78
C GLY A 15 5.06 1.91 -11.34
N SER A 16 5.48 2.88 -10.53
CA SER A 16 6.80 2.98 -9.90
C SER A 16 6.70 3.58 -8.50
N ASN A 17 7.82 3.64 -7.79
CA ASN A 17 7.98 4.37 -6.52
C ASN A 17 9.17 5.36 -6.58
N ASP A 18 9.48 5.88 -7.78
CA ASP A 18 10.68 6.70 -8.06
C ASP A 18 10.40 8.22 -7.99
N GLY A 19 9.26 8.59 -7.42
CA GLY A 19 8.87 9.98 -7.23
C GLY A 19 9.81 10.75 -6.30
N ARG A 20 9.77 12.08 -6.41
CA ARG A 20 10.61 12.99 -5.60
C ARG A 20 9.78 14.03 -4.84
N GLY A 21 8.49 13.78 -4.68
CA GLY A 21 7.53 14.72 -4.12
C GLY A 21 7.27 15.95 -4.99
N HIS A 22 6.58 16.91 -4.39
CA HIS A 22 6.11 18.17 -4.95
C HIS A 22 6.80 19.32 -4.21
N PRO A 23 7.66 20.12 -4.84
CA PRO A 23 8.45 21.13 -4.12
C PRO A 23 7.62 22.28 -3.54
N VAL A 24 6.45 22.56 -4.12
CA VAL A 24 5.60 23.73 -3.79
C VAL A 24 4.14 23.31 -3.75
N ASN A 25 3.40 23.80 -2.76
CA ASN A 25 1.96 23.67 -2.69
C ASN A 25 1.30 24.63 -3.70
N PRO A 26 0.52 24.14 -4.69
CA PRO A 26 -0.02 24.98 -5.75
C PRO A 26 -1.09 25.98 -5.28
N ALA A 27 -1.78 25.70 -4.17
CA ALA A 27 -2.79 26.59 -3.61
C ALA A 27 -2.18 27.78 -2.85
N THR A 28 -1.00 27.61 -2.26
CA THR A 28 -0.35 28.65 -1.44
C THR A 28 0.87 29.30 -2.08
N GLY A 29 1.46 28.67 -3.10
CA GLY A 29 2.72 29.07 -3.72
C GLY A 29 3.95 28.91 -2.81
N ARG A 30 3.81 28.25 -1.65
CA ARG A 30 4.88 28.04 -0.67
C ARG A 30 5.41 26.60 -0.71
N PRO A 31 6.69 26.37 -0.39
CA PRO A 31 7.22 25.02 -0.22
C PRO A 31 6.48 24.25 0.88
N TYR A 32 6.27 22.95 0.70
CA TYR A 32 5.77 22.11 1.80
C TYR A 32 6.81 22.04 2.93
N PRO A 33 6.38 22.17 4.20
CA PRO A 33 7.28 21.98 5.33
C PRO A 33 7.75 20.51 5.40
N PRO A 34 8.99 20.23 5.85
CA PRO A 34 9.42 18.87 6.17
C PRO A 34 8.54 18.24 7.25
N ASN A 35 8.33 16.93 7.13
CA ASN A 35 7.60 16.12 8.10
C ASN A 35 8.46 14.89 8.40
N VAL A 36 9.37 15.03 9.37
CA VAL A 36 10.42 14.05 9.64
C VAL A 36 9.99 13.11 10.77
N VAL A 37 9.84 11.83 10.47
CA VAL A 37 9.33 10.80 11.40
C VAL A 37 10.27 9.60 11.51
N ASN A 38 10.03 8.73 12.50
CA ASN A 38 10.70 7.44 12.57
C ASN A 38 10.24 6.55 11.41
N GLU A 39 11.17 5.95 10.67
CA GLU A 39 10.86 5.14 9.48
C GLU A 39 10.12 3.85 9.82
N GLY A 40 10.48 3.22 10.95
CA GLY A 40 9.77 2.04 11.45
C GLY A 40 8.35 2.38 11.91
N ASP A 41 8.12 3.57 12.47
CA ASP A 41 6.74 4.02 12.74
C ASP A 41 5.98 4.27 11.45
N PHE A 42 6.59 4.95 10.47
CA PHE A 42 5.95 5.22 9.18
C PHE A 42 5.52 3.95 8.44
N GLY A 43 6.40 2.97 8.28
CA GLY A 43 6.08 1.72 7.59
C GLY A 43 4.91 0.97 8.24
N ARG A 44 4.90 0.90 9.58
CA ARG A 44 3.82 0.27 10.36
C ARG A 44 2.50 1.03 10.26
N VAL A 45 2.56 2.37 10.36
CA VAL A 45 1.40 3.26 10.19
C VAL A 45 0.79 3.10 8.80
N VAL A 46 1.60 3.13 7.74
CA VAL A 46 1.11 3.00 6.36
C VAL A 46 0.50 1.62 6.12
N ALA A 47 1.13 0.55 6.61
CA ALA A 47 0.60 -0.81 6.49
C ALA A 47 -0.77 -0.98 7.17
N GLU A 48 -0.96 -0.39 8.35
CA GLU A 48 -2.21 -0.50 9.10
C GLU A 48 -3.30 0.47 8.61
N PHE A 49 -2.94 1.71 8.27
CA PHE A 49 -3.91 2.72 7.80
C PHE A 49 -4.64 2.28 6.53
N TRP A 50 -3.91 1.71 5.57
CA TRP A 50 -4.45 1.20 4.30
C TRP A 50 -4.81 -0.29 4.37
N ALA A 51 -4.83 -0.89 5.58
CA ALA A 51 -5.20 -2.30 5.74
C ALA A 51 -6.68 -2.54 5.43
N ASP A 52 -7.53 -1.55 5.70
CA ASP A 52 -8.99 -1.56 5.54
C ASP A 52 -9.61 -2.82 6.18
N GLY A 53 -9.44 -2.91 7.50
CA GLY A 53 -9.79 -4.07 8.32
C GLY A 53 -11.30 -4.36 8.41
N PRO A 54 -11.70 -5.45 9.10
CA PRO A 54 -13.07 -5.96 9.09
C PRO A 54 -14.13 -5.02 9.71
N ASN A 55 -13.70 -4.01 10.46
CA ASN A 55 -14.58 -3.01 11.09
C ASN A 55 -14.46 -1.62 10.44
N SER A 56 -13.82 -1.51 9.28
CA SER A 56 -13.77 -0.30 8.46
C SER A 56 -14.45 -0.51 7.12
N GLU A 57 -14.49 0.53 6.31
CA GLU A 57 -14.75 0.43 4.89
C GLU A 57 -13.74 -0.52 4.23
N THR A 58 -14.17 -1.22 3.18
CA THR A 58 -13.25 -1.92 2.28
C THR A 58 -12.52 -0.88 1.40
N PRO A 59 -11.45 -1.25 0.67
CA PRO A 59 -10.66 -0.27 -0.07
C PRO A 59 -11.45 0.61 -1.04
N PRO A 60 -12.45 0.10 -1.81
CA PRO A 60 -13.33 0.97 -2.58
C PRO A 60 -14.07 2.01 -1.74
N GLY A 61 -14.56 1.62 -0.55
CA GLY A 61 -15.27 2.50 0.36
C GLY A 61 -14.39 3.57 1.02
N HIS A 62 -13.11 3.28 1.27
CA HIS A 62 -12.14 4.29 1.72
C HIS A 62 -12.07 5.44 0.69
N TRP A 63 -12.09 5.13 -0.61
CA TRP A 63 -12.13 6.16 -1.65
C TRP A 63 -13.44 6.95 -1.69
N ASN A 64 -14.57 6.37 -1.25
CA ASN A 64 -15.79 7.15 -1.02
C ASN A 64 -15.65 8.12 0.17
N VAL A 65 -14.97 7.72 1.26
CA VAL A 65 -14.69 8.60 2.40
C VAL A 65 -13.84 9.80 1.96
N LEU A 66 -12.76 9.56 1.19
CA LEU A 66 -11.94 10.64 0.63
C LEU A 66 -12.73 11.53 -0.32
N ALA A 67 -13.58 10.94 -1.18
CA ALA A 67 -14.42 11.70 -2.10
C ALA A 67 -15.41 12.61 -1.37
N ASN A 68 -16.00 12.14 -0.26
CA ASN A 68 -16.88 12.95 0.58
C ASN A 68 -16.13 14.11 1.25
N LEU A 69 -14.95 13.85 1.82
CA LEU A 69 -14.10 14.88 2.40
C LEU A 69 -13.77 15.98 1.37
N VAL A 70 -13.36 15.57 0.17
CA VAL A 70 -13.07 16.51 -0.93
C VAL A 70 -14.30 17.30 -1.35
N SER A 71 -15.46 16.64 -1.42
CA SER A 71 -16.72 17.30 -1.79
C SER A 71 -17.11 18.38 -0.78
N ASP A 72 -16.92 18.11 0.51
CA ASP A 72 -17.23 19.05 1.58
C ASP A 72 -16.24 20.21 1.64
N GLU A 73 -14.96 19.98 1.34
CA GLU A 73 -13.93 21.03 1.25
C GLU A 73 -14.11 21.96 0.04
N LEU A 74 -14.62 21.45 -1.09
CA LEU A 74 -14.92 22.25 -2.27
C LEU A 74 -16.23 23.02 -2.15
N ALA A 75 -17.14 22.59 -1.27
CA ALA A 75 -18.43 23.23 -1.10
C ALA A 75 -18.28 24.69 -0.59
N PRO A 76 -19.15 25.61 -1.03
CA PRO A 76 -20.30 25.40 -1.92
C PRO A 76 -19.98 25.56 -3.43
N ASP A 77 -18.74 25.83 -3.85
CA ASP A 77 -18.38 26.05 -5.26
C ASP A 77 -18.09 24.73 -5.98
N LEU A 78 -19.13 23.90 -6.10
CA LEU A 78 -19.06 22.58 -6.72
C LEU A 78 -19.10 22.69 -8.25
N ARG A 79 -18.08 22.15 -8.94
CA ARG A 79 -17.95 22.17 -10.41
C ARG A 79 -17.37 20.87 -10.93
N ILE A 80 -18.10 20.20 -11.81
CA ILE A 80 -17.69 18.90 -12.35
C ILE A 80 -16.70 19.10 -13.50
N GLY A 81 -15.45 18.74 -13.25
CA GLY A 81 -14.31 18.93 -14.14
C GLY A 81 -13.78 20.37 -14.13
N ALA A 82 -12.56 20.55 -14.64
CA ALA A 82 -11.82 21.82 -14.57
C ALA A 82 -12.53 23.04 -15.20
N ARG A 83 -13.49 22.80 -16.10
CA ARG A 83 -14.29 23.84 -16.78
C ARG A 83 -15.79 23.60 -16.67
N GLY A 84 -16.22 22.83 -15.67
CA GLY A 84 -17.63 22.53 -15.43
C GLY A 84 -18.45 23.78 -15.09
N ALA A 85 -19.72 23.75 -15.48
CA ALA A 85 -20.71 24.65 -14.89
C ALA A 85 -20.87 24.33 -13.40
N PRO A 86 -21.31 25.32 -12.57
CA PRO A 86 -21.69 25.04 -11.19
C PRO A 86 -22.75 23.94 -11.13
N ALA A 87 -22.54 22.97 -10.24
CA ALA A 87 -23.47 21.90 -9.95
C ALA A 87 -24.07 22.12 -8.56
N ASP A 88 -25.35 21.80 -8.39
CA ASP A 88 -25.91 21.71 -7.03
C ASP A 88 -25.42 20.45 -6.31
N ARG A 89 -25.68 20.36 -5.00
CA ARG A 89 -25.18 19.25 -4.18
C ARG A 89 -25.72 17.90 -4.65
N LEU A 90 -26.97 17.83 -5.08
CA LEU A 90 -27.59 16.57 -5.51
C LEU A 90 -26.97 16.10 -6.83
N GLU A 91 -26.82 17.01 -7.79
CA GLU A 91 -26.15 16.73 -9.06
C GLU A 91 -24.71 16.28 -8.85
N TRP A 92 -23.96 16.99 -7.99
CA TRP A 92 -22.59 16.64 -7.64
C TRP A 92 -22.48 15.23 -7.07
N ASP A 93 -23.23 14.92 -6.01
CA ASP A 93 -23.13 13.64 -5.31
C ASP A 93 -23.51 12.48 -6.25
N VAL A 94 -24.63 12.59 -6.97
CA VAL A 94 -25.09 11.52 -7.88
C VAL A 94 -24.05 11.24 -8.97
N LYS A 95 -23.50 12.29 -9.58
CA LYS A 95 -22.51 12.15 -10.66
C LYS A 95 -21.17 11.64 -10.13
N LEU A 96 -20.74 12.11 -8.96
CA LEU A 96 -19.51 11.66 -8.30
C LEU A 96 -19.58 10.16 -8.00
N TYR A 97 -20.65 9.71 -7.32
CA TYR A 97 -20.81 8.30 -6.99
C TYR A 97 -20.96 7.43 -8.24
N LEU A 98 -21.65 7.90 -9.29
CA LEU A 98 -21.74 7.15 -10.54
C LEU A 98 -20.36 6.91 -11.16
N ALA A 99 -19.56 7.98 -11.31
CA ALA A 99 -18.24 7.88 -11.91
C ALA A 99 -17.27 7.08 -11.04
N LEU A 100 -17.21 7.38 -9.74
CA LEU A 100 -16.27 6.76 -8.81
C LEU A 100 -16.58 5.27 -8.63
N ASN A 101 -17.84 4.94 -8.31
CA ASN A 101 -18.21 3.55 -8.03
C ASN A 101 -18.22 2.69 -9.30
N GLY A 102 -18.55 3.26 -10.47
CA GLY A 102 -18.36 2.60 -11.75
C GLY A 102 -16.90 2.25 -11.99
N ALA A 103 -15.99 3.20 -11.80
CA ALA A 103 -14.55 2.99 -11.98
C ALA A 103 -13.96 1.94 -11.04
N VAL A 104 -14.28 2.01 -9.74
CA VAL A 104 -13.76 1.00 -8.79
C VAL A 104 -14.40 -0.37 -9.01
N HIS A 105 -15.61 -0.45 -9.56
CA HIS A 105 -16.25 -1.72 -9.94
C HIS A 105 -15.58 -2.34 -11.16
N ASP A 106 -15.33 -1.58 -12.23
CA ASP A 106 -14.61 -2.05 -13.41
C ASP A 106 -13.17 -2.47 -13.06
N ALA A 107 -12.53 -1.72 -12.17
CA ALA A 107 -11.24 -2.09 -11.58
C ALA A 107 -11.32 -3.43 -10.82
N ALA A 108 -12.42 -3.70 -10.11
CA ALA A 108 -12.66 -4.99 -9.46
C ALA A 108 -12.77 -6.13 -10.49
N ILE A 109 -13.56 -5.94 -11.55
CA ILE A 109 -13.73 -6.94 -12.60
C ILE A 109 -12.38 -7.30 -13.22
N ALA A 110 -11.57 -6.30 -13.56
CA ALA A 110 -10.23 -6.52 -14.11
C ALA A 110 -9.31 -7.24 -13.10
N ALA A 111 -9.23 -6.75 -11.86
CA ALA A 111 -8.35 -7.32 -10.85
C ALA A 111 -8.73 -8.77 -10.49
N TRP A 112 -10.01 -9.08 -10.30
CA TRP A 112 -10.47 -10.43 -9.99
C TRP A 112 -10.38 -11.36 -11.20
N GLY A 113 -10.61 -10.86 -12.41
CA GLY A 113 -10.37 -11.62 -13.63
C GLY A 113 -8.92 -12.08 -13.74
N LEU A 114 -7.96 -11.20 -13.47
CA LEU A 114 -6.53 -11.53 -13.47
C LEU A 114 -6.14 -12.45 -12.31
N LYS A 115 -6.71 -12.25 -11.12
CA LYS A 115 -6.50 -13.15 -9.97
C LYS A 115 -6.94 -14.57 -10.28
N GLY A 116 -8.12 -14.73 -10.89
CA GLY A 116 -8.64 -16.04 -11.29
C GLY A 116 -7.86 -16.67 -12.44
N TYR A 117 -7.33 -15.85 -13.36
CA TYR A 117 -6.55 -16.36 -14.50
C TYR A 117 -5.13 -16.81 -14.11
N TYR A 118 -4.41 -16.01 -13.31
CA TYR A 118 -3.01 -16.28 -12.97
C TYR A 118 -2.84 -17.13 -11.71
N ASP A 119 -3.81 -17.12 -10.80
CA ASP A 119 -3.82 -17.88 -9.54
C ASP A 119 -2.48 -17.84 -8.78
N SER A 120 -1.87 -16.65 -8.70
CA SER A 120 -0.50 -16.51 -8.19
C SER A 120 -0.43 -16.65 -6.66
N SER A 121 0.70 -17.20 -6.19
CA SER A 121 1.00 -17.32 -4.76
C SER A 121 1.24 -15.96 -4.08
N ARG A 122 1.16 -15.98 -2.74
CA ARG A 122 1.44 -14.83 -1.84
C ARG A 122 2.88 -14.87 -1.30
N PRO A 123 3.45 -13.74 -0.85
CA PRO A 123 4.81 -13.69 -0.31
C PRO A 123 5.06 -14.71 0.81
N ILE A 124 4.11 -14.89 1.74
CA ILE A 124 4.25 -15.91 2.81
C ILE A 124 4.47 -17.31 2.26
N SER A 125 3.69 -17.72 1.26
CA SER A 125 3.81 -19.03 0.65
C SER A 125 5.14 -19.17 -0.09
N LEU A 126 5.54 -18.14 -0.84
CA LEU A 126 6.79 -18.14 -1.60
C LEU A 126 8.02 -18.21 -0.68
N ILE A 127 8.11 -17.31 0.31
CA ILE A 127 9.25 -17.22 1.23
C ILE A 127 9.40 -18.52 2.01
N ARG A 128 8.31 -19.04 2.60
CA ARG A 128 8.37 -20.28 3.39
C ARG A 128 8.69 -21.49 2.54
N TYR A 129 8.09 -21.60 1.35
CA TYR A 129 8.34 -22.73 0.45
C TYR A 129 9.79 -22.73 -0.03
N MET A 130 10.26 -21.62 -0.60
CA MET A 130 11.63 -21.50 -1.10
C MET A 130 12.65 -21.62 0.04
N GLY A 131 12.38 -21.04 1.21
CA GLY A 131 13.25 -21.14 2.37
C GLY A 131 13.35 -22.56 2.92
N GLY A 132 12.25 -23.30 2.92
CA GLY A 132 12.24 -24.72 3.29
C GLY A 132 12.96 -25.64 2.30
N LEU A 133 13.17 -25.20 1.06
CA LEU A 133 14.00 -25.92 0.08
C LEU A 133 15.51 -25.70 0.29
N GLY A 134 15.92 -24.62 0.97
CA GLY A 134 17.31 -24.23 1.17
C GLY A 134 17.71 -22.98 0.39
N GLN A 135 19.00 -22.85 0.05
CA GLN A 135 19.56 -21.69 -0.65
C GLN A 135 19.88 -21.97 -2.12
N SER A 136 19.78 -20.95 -2.98
CA SER A 136 20.02 -21.07 -4.43
C SER A 136 21.27 -20.33 -4.94
N SER A 137 22.07 -19.73 -4.06
CA SER A 137 23.21 -18.89 -4.45
C SER A 137 24.49 -19.66 -4.75
N ASP A 138 24.80 -20.72 -4.00
CA ASP A 138 26.08 -21.44 -4.13
C ASP A 138 25.87 -22.97 -4.07
N PRO A 139 26.11 -23.70 -5.18
CA PRO A 139 25.98 -25.16 -5.22
C PRO A 139 27.01 -25.91 -4.36
N ALA A 140 28.06 -25.25 -3.88
CA ALA A 140 29.06 -25.85 -2.99
C ALA A 140 28.72 -25.70 -1.50
N LEU A 141 27.77 -24.84 -1.14
CA LEU A 141 27.32 -24.67 0.24
C LEU A 141 26.23 -25.69 0.63
N PRO A 142 26.08 -25.99 1.94
CA PRO A 142 24.97 -26.80 2.43
C PRO A 142 23.60 -26.29 1.96
N SER A 143 22.63 -27.22 1.93
CA SER A 143 21.24 -26.95 1.59
C SER A 143 21.05 -26.23 0.25
N TYR A 144 21.92 -26.49 -0.73
CA TYR A 144 21.72 -25.96 -2.06
C TYR A 144 20.49 -26.57 -2.74
N ASN A 145 19.62 -25.71 -3.26
CA ASN A 145 18.53 -26.06 -4.14
C ASN A 145 18.33 -24.93 -5.17
N PRO A 146 18.29 -25.21 -6.48
CA PRO A 146 18.10 -24.17 -7.51
C PRO A 146 16.76 -23.43 -7.39
N ALA A 147 15.78 -23.98 -6.68
CA ALA A 147 14.50 -23.34 -6.37
C ALA A 147 14.43 -22.74 -4.95
N GLY A 148 15.54 -22.75 -4.20
CA GLY A 148 15.66 -22.17 -2.87
C GLY A 148 15.76 -20.65 -2.86
N LEU A 149 15.82 -20.05 -1.67
CA LEU A 149 16.02 -18.60 -1.53
C LEU A 149 17.45 -18.19 -1.90
N PRO A 150 17.64 -17.07 -2.62
CA PRO A 150 18.98 -16.53 -2.82
C PRO A 150 19.52 -15.98 -1.49
N LEU A 151 20.77 -16.28 -1.17
CA LEU A 151 21.48 -15.68 -0.05
C LEU A 151 21.73 -14.19 -0.33
N VAL A 152 21.44 -13.36 0.67
CA VAL A 152 21.65 -11.90 0.68
C VAL A 152 22.26 -11.53 2.03
N ASP A 153 23.51 -11.07 2.01
CA ASP A 153 24.24 -10.70 3.22
C ASP A 153 23.43 -9.74 4.12
N GLY A 154 23.30 -10.09 5.40
CA GLY A 154 22.53 -9.32 6.37
C GLY A 154 21.00 -9.39 6.25
N LEU A 155 20.45 -10.22 5.35
CA LEU A 155 19.01 -10.37 5.12
C LEU A 155 18.53 -11.83 4.98
N ILE A 156 19.18 -12.64 4.14
CA ILE A 156 18.86 -14.06 3.91
C ILE A 156 20.16 -14.84 4.01
N GLU A 157 20.30 -15.64 5.05
CA GLU A 157 21.57 -16.29 5.37
C GLU A 157 21.38 -17.78 5.65
N LEU A 158 22.41 -18.55 5.32
CA LEU A 158 22.52 -19.93 5.78
C LEU A 158 22.91 -19.92 7.27
N VAL A 159 22.17 -20.65 8.10
CA VAL A 159 22.53 -20.87 9.49
C VAL A 159 23.70 -21.85 9.54
N THR A 160 24.76 -21.49 10.25
CA THR A 160 25.99 -22.29 10.40
C THR A 160 26.42 -22.32 11.86
N ASP A 161 27.26 -23.29 12.21
CA ASP A 161 27.83 -23.45 13.56
C ASP A 161 28.51 -22.16 14.05
N GLU A 162 29.20 -21.44 13.15
CA GLU A 162 29.82 -20.16 13.50
C GLU A 162 28.77 -19.11 13.87
N THR A 163 27.65 -19.06 13.14
CA THR A 163 26.63 -18.03 13.36
C THR A 163 25.72 -18.30 14.54
N THR A 164 25.61 -19.56 14.97
CA THR A 164 24.81 -19.97 16.14
C THR A 164 25.62 -20.01 17.43
N ALA A 165 26.93 -19.75 17.38
CA ALA A 165 27.77 -19.66 18.57
C ALA A 165 27.23 -18.60 19.57
N PRO A 166 27.44 -18.79 20.89
CA PRO A 166 26.92 -17.85 21.89
C PRO A 166 27.39 -16.41 21.67
N GLY A 167 26.43 -15.50 21.50
CA GLY A 167 26.69 -14.08 21.24
C GLY A 167 26.71 -13.70 19.75
N GLU A 168 26.65 -14.67 18.85
CA GLU A 168 26.57 -14.45 17.40
C GLU A 168 25.13 -14.20 16.92
N ARG A 169 25.02 -13.71 15.69
CA ARG A 169 23.76 -13.18 15.14
C ARG A 169 22.62 -14.21 15.02
N HIS A 170 22.92 -15.51 14.87
CA HIS A 170 21.94 -16.60 14.84
C HIS A 170 21.95 -17.41 16.14
N ALA A 171 22.48 -16.90 17.26
CA ALA A 171 22.54 -17.65 18.52
C ALA A 171 21.17 -18.18 19.00
N ALA A 172 20.08 -17.48 18.68
CA ALA A 172 18.71 -17.92 18.99
C ALA A 172 18.19 -19.06 18.08
N LEU A 173 18.93 -19.40 17.02
CA LEU A 173 18.62 -20.43 16.03
C LEU A 173 19.58 -21.64 16.13
N ALA A 174 20.31 -21.77 17.24
CA ALA A 174 21.17 -22.93 17.47
C ALA A 174 20.36 -24.24 17.39
N GLY A 175 20.87 -25.23 16.65
CA GLY A 175 20.16 -26.46 16.32
C GLY A 175 19.45 -26.45 14.97
N HIS A 176 19.46 -25.32 14.26
CA HIS A 176 18.93 -25.17 12.90
C HIS A 176 20.04 -24.98 11.85
N GLU A 177 21.26 -25.44 12.14
CA GLU A 177 22.37 -25.35 11.20
C GLU A 177 22.07 -26.08 9.88
N GLY A 178 22.33 -25.41 8.77
CA GLY A 178 21.93 -25.84 7.44
C GLY A 178 20.57 -25.29 6.98
N GLU A 179 19.75 -24.71 7.86
CA GLU A 179 18.50 -24.05 7.47
C GLU A 179 18.72 -22.59 7.04
N ILE A 180 17.69 -21.99 6.44
CA ILE A 180 17.73 -20.59 5.97
C ILE A 180 17.11 -19.67 7.01
N ALA A 181 17.88 -18.70 7.47
CA ALA A 181 17.40 -17.60 8.29
C ALA A 181 17.10 -16.37 7.44
N VAL A 182 16.07 -15.63 7.82
CA VAL A 182 15.71 -14.32 7.27
C VAL A 182 15.67 -13.28 8.37
N ARG A 183 16.20 -12.09 8.09
CA ARG A 183 16.14 -10.95 9.01
C ARG A 183 14.87 -10.14 8.72
N SER A 184 13.90 -10.20 9.62
CA SER A 184 12.57 -9.64 9.42
C SER A 184 11.94 -9.19 10.73
N TRP A 185 10.73 -8.61 10.66
CA TRP A 185 9.84 -8.56 11.81
C TRP A 185 9.67 -9.97 12.39
N THR A 186 9.85 -10.13 13.70
CA THR A 186 9.87 -11.44 14.36
C THR A 186 8.47 -11.97 14.69
N GLY A 187 7.43 -11.27 14.27
CA GLY A 187 6.03 -11.65 14.45
C GLY A 187 5.32 -10.88 15.56
N THR A 188 4.03 -11.20 15.74
CA THR A 188 3.17 -10.52 16.71
C THR A 188 3.69 -10.76 18.13
N PRO A 189 3.93 -9.70 18.93
CA PRO A 189 4.34 -9.85 20.31
C PRO A 189 3.22 -10.44 21.19
N GLU A 190 3.56 -10.93 22.38
CA GLU A 190 2.58 -11.51 23.32
C GLU A 190 1.53 -10.48 23.77
N ASP A 191 1.95 -9.25 24.07
CA ASP A 191 1.08 -8.12 24.36
C ASP A 191 1.29 -6.97 23.36
N PRO A 192 0.50 -6.89 22.28
CA PRO A 192 0.64 -5.86 21.26
C PRO A 192 0.32 -4.45 21.77
N THR A 193 -0.27 -4.28 22.97
CA THR A 193 -0.54 -2.96 23.54
C THR A 193 0.68 -2.35 24.21
N THR A 194 1.60 -3.19 24.70
CA THR A 194 2.77 -2.74 25.48
C THR A 194 4.12 -3.12 24.86
N GLN A 195 4.13 -4.05 23.90
CA GLN A 195 5.33 -4.61 23.30
C GLN A 195 5.40 -4.37 21.78
N ILE A 196 6.61 -4.48 21.25
CA ILE A 196 6.90 -4.55 19.82
C ILE A 196 7.52 -5.92 19.52
N GLY A 197 7.25 -6.50 18.35
CA GLY A 197 7.94 -7.69 17.88
C GLY A 197 9.41 -7.39 17.59
N GLY A 198 9.68 -6.24 16.95
CA GLY A 198 11.03 -5.84 16.58
C GLY A 198 11.57 -6.61 15.38
N VAL A 199 12.84 -6.38 15.05
CA VAL A 199 13.53 -6.98 13.90
C VAL A 199 14.62 -7.92 14.39
N GLY A 200 14.62 -9.14 13.88
CA GLY A 200 15.55 -10.18 14.28
C GLY A 200 15.67 -11.28 13.22
N TRP A 201 16.53 -12.26 13.50
CA TRP A 201 16.70 -13.44 12.67
C TRP A 201 15.67 -14.50 13.07
N ILE A 202 14.92 -14.98 12.09
CA ILE A 202 13.95 -16.08 12.20
C ILE A 202 14.19 -17.08 11.08
N LEU A 203 13.74 -18.32 11.23
CA LEU A 203 13.77 -19.26 10.11
C LEU A 203 12.85 -18.78 8.98
N ALA A 204 13.27 -18.96 7.74
CA ALA A 204 12.50 -18.59 6.57
C ALA A 204 11.11 -19.27 6.54
N VAL A 205 11.03 -20.50 7.05
CA VAL A 205 9.79 -21.28 7.17
C VAL A 205 8.81 -20.71 8.20
N ASP A 206 9.27 -19.89 9.13
CA ASP A 206 8.46 -19.24 10.16
C ASP A 206 8.04 -17.82 9.80
N TRP A 207 8.59 -17.25 8.72
CA TRP A 207 8.31 -15.88 8.29
C TRP A 207 6.81 -15.59 8.13
N ILE A 208 6.34 -14.47 8.66
CA ILE A 208 4.97 -13.98 8.48
C ILE A 208 4.94 -12.52 8.02
N PRO A 209 3.91 -12.11 7.26
CA PRO A 209 3.69 -10.71 6.92
C PRO A 209 3.31 -9.90 8.16
N TYR A 210 3.53 -8.58 8.11
CA TYR A 210 3.13 -7.65 9.17
C TYR A 210 1.61 -7.45 9.14
N GLN A 211 0.88 -8.27 9.90
CA GLN A 211 -0.58 -8.30 9.99
C GLN A 211 -1.05 -8.76 11.37
N LEU A 212 -2.31 -8.50 11.72
CA LEU A 212 -2.93 -9.13 12.89
C LEU A 212 -3.07 -10.64 12.68
N PRO A 213 -2.86 -11.47 13.71
CA PRO A 213 -3.11 -12.91 13.63
C PRO A 213 -4.55 -13.27 13.21
N THR A 214 -5.51 -12.40 13.52
CA THR A 214 -6.93 -12.55 13.18
C THR A 214 -7.31 -11.92 11.84
N PHE A 215 -6.40 -11.20 11.20
CA PHE A 215 -6.58 -10.58 9.89
C PHE A 215 -5.45 -11.04 8.95
N VAL A 216 -5.51 -12.33 8.63
CA VAL A 216 -4.48 -13.03 7.85
C VAL A 216 -4.42 -12.55 6.41
N THR A 217 -3.37 -12.97 5.71
CA THR A 217 -3.22 -12.75 4.27
C THR A 217 -4.53 -13.11 3.55
N PRO A 218 -5.13 -12.17 2.78
CA PRO A 218 -6.45 -12.38 2.21
C PRO A 218 -6.53 -13.63 1.34
N ALA A 219 -7.64 -14.37 1.45
CA ALA A 219 -7.86 -15.67 0.82
C ALA A 219 -8.18 -15.57 -0.69
N PHE A 220 -7.29 -14.89 -1.44
CA PHE A 220 -7.32 -14.78 -2.89
C PHE A 220 -5.89 -14.55 -3.44
N ALA A 221 -5.67 -14.92 -4.70
CA ALA A 221 -4.40 -14.86 -5.41
C ALA A 221 -3.70 -13.49 -5.29
N GLY A 222 -2.37 -13.47 -5.37
CA GLY A 222 -1.55 -12.25 -5.26
C GLY A 222 -1.76 -11.29 -6.43
N TYR A 223 -1.46 -11.72 -7.64
CA TYR A 223 -1.45 -10.87 -8.82
C TYR A 223 -2.87 -10.67 -9.35
N VAL A 224 -3.36 -9.44 -9.54
CA VAL A 224 -2.75 -8.13 -9.21
C VAL A 224 -3.22 -7.61 -7.87
N SER A 225 -2.52 -6.62 -7.28
CA SER A 225 -2.98 -5.98 -6.05
C SER A 225 -4.32 -5.27 -6.25
N GLY A 226 -5.35 -5.70 -5.51
CA GLY A 226 -6.68 -5.07 -5.55
C GLY A 226 -6.64 -3.63 -5.05
N HIS A 227 -5.96 -3.39 -3.92
CA HIS A 227 -5.82 -2.03 -3.35
C HIS A 227 -5.18 -1.06 -4.34
N SER A 228 -4.11 -1.49 -5.02
CA SER A 228 -3.44 -0.68 -6.04
C SER A 228 -4.36 -0.36 -7.22
N THR A 229 -5.17 -1.35 -7.64
CA THR A 229 -6.09 -1.24 -8.78
C THR A 229 -7.27 -0.30 -8.48
N PHE A 230 -7.93 -0.49 -7.32
CA PHE A 230 -9.01 0.39 -6.87
C PHE A 230 -8.54 1.82 -6.68
N SER A 231 -7.41 1.99 -5.99
CA SER A 231 -6.94 3.30 -5.60
C SER A 231 -6.54 4.13 -6.80
N ARG A 232 -5.88 3.53 -7.79
CA ARG A 232 -5.56 4.25 -9.02
C ARG A 232 -6.77 4.56 -9.89
N ALA A 233 -7.78 3.68 -9.94
CA ALA A 233 -9.03 3.99 -10.64
C ALA A 233 -9.75 5.18 -9.99
N ALA A 234 -9.84 5.19 -8.66
CA ALA A 234 -10.44 6.29 -7.91
C ALA A 234 -9.68 7.61 -8.06
N ALA A 235 -8.33 7.59 -8.01
CA ALA A 235 -7.53 8.79 -8.17
C ALA A 235 -7.67 9.43 -9.56
N GLU A 236 -7.77 8.63 -10.64
CA GLU A 236 -8.05 9.13 -11.99
C GLU A 236 -9.43 9.81 -12.05
N VAL A 237 -10.45 9.18 -11.49
CA VAL A 237 -11.80 9.77 -11.45
C VAL A 237 -11.82 11.04 -10.64
N LEU A 238 -11.27 11.06 -9.42
CA LEU A 238 -11.27 12.26 -8.57
C LEU A 238 -10.49 13.41 -9.22
N THR A 239 -9.37 13.11 -9.87
CA THR A 239 -8.59 14.10 -10.62
C THR A 239 -9.44 14.73 -11.72
N ALA A 240 -10.09 13.91 -12.55
CA ALA A 240 -10.89 14.38 -13.66
C ALA A 240 -12.19 15.07 -13.21
N PHE A 241 -12.82 14.55 -12.16
CA PHE A 241 -14.09 15.03 -11.61
C PHE A 241 -13.96 16.36 -10.89
N THR A 242 -12.90 16.56 -10.12
CA THR A 242 -12.64 17.83 -9.42
C THR A 242 -11.89 18.84 -10.30
N GLY A 243 -11.31 18.37 -11.40
CA GLY A 243 -10.55 19.20 -12.33
C GLY A 243 -9.13 19.53 -11.88
N SER A 244 -8.63 18.86 -10.84
CA SER A 244 -7.29 19.05 -10.27
C SER A 244 -6.75 17.70 -9.81
N GLU A 245 -5.46 17.43 -10.00
CA GLU A 245 -4.82 16.24 -9.38
C GLU A 245 -4.59 16.44 -7.87
N TYR A 246 -4.51 17.69 -7.43
CA TYR A 246 -4.26 18.06 -6.03
C TYR A 246 -5.54 18.03 -5.22
N PHE A 247 -5.42 17.58 -3.96
CA PHE A 247 -6.46 17.77 -2.96
C PHE A 247 -6.79 19.27 -2.79
N PRO A 248 -8.02 19.63 -2.36
CA PRO A 248 -8.36 21.01 -2.03
C PRO A 248 -7.34 21.63 -1.06
N GLY A 249 -6.92 22.87 -1.31
CA GLY A 249 -5.83 23.51 -0.54
C GLY A 249 -4.43 22.96 -0.81
N GLY A 250 -4.27 22.03 -1.77
CA GLY A 250 -3.00 21.46 -2.19
C GLY A 250 -2.45 20.38 -1.26
N VAL A 251 -3.19 19.94 -0.24
CA VAL A 251 -2.77 18.85 0.66
C VAL A 251 -3.97 18.27 1.40
N SER A 252 -3.97 16.96 1.59
CA SER A 252 -4.81 16.28 2.57
C SER A 252 -3.99 15.32 3.41
N GLY A 253 -4.58 14.74 4.46
CA GLY A 253 -3.86 13.81 5.32
C GLY A 253 -4.65 13.32 6.53
N TYR A 254 -4.06 12.37 7.25
CA TYR A 254 -4.61 11.81 8.50
C TYR A 254 -3.53 11.77 9.59
N THR A 255 -3.94 12.08 10.82
CA THR A 255 -3.05 12.00 11.99
C THR A 255 -3.32 10.68 12.70
N ILE A 256 -2.28 9.87 12.86
CA ILE A 256 -2.31 8.60 13.57
C ILE A 256 -1.69 8.87 14.93
N PRO A 257 -2.49 8.87 16.02
CA PRO A 257 -2.01 9.23 17.35
C PRO A 257 -0.96 8.23 17.86
N ALA A 258 -0.03 8.70 18.69
CA ALA A 258 0.92 7.84 19.40
C ALA A 258 0.19 6.71 20.15
N GLY A 259 0.72 5.49 20.06
CA GLY A 259 0.15 4.31 20.73
C GLY A 259 -1.19 3.81 20.17
N SER A 260 -1.64 4.27 19.01
CA SER A 260 -2.94 3.89 18.44
C SER A 260 -2.94 2.63 17.57
N LEU A 261 -1.77 2.15 17.11
CA LEU A 261 -1.64 0.93 16.29
C LEU A 261 -2.19 -0.28 17.02
N LYS A 262 -2.76 -1.23 16.26
CA LYS A 262 -3.35 -2.46 16.81
C LYS A 262 -2.43 -3.67 16.69
N PHE A 263 -1.49 -3.64 15.75
CA PHE A 263 -0.68 -4.83 15.44
C PHE A 263 0.41 -5.04 16.49
N GLU A 264 0.97 -3.95 17.00
CA GLU A 264 1.94 -3.88 18.09
C GLU A 264 2.06 -2.43 18.58
N LYS A 265 2.80 -2.20 19.67
CA LYS A 265 2.94 -0.87 20.28
C LYS A 265 3.50 0.15 19.27
N GLY A 266 2.75 1.23 19.06
CA GLY A 266 3.19 2.36 18.27
C GLY A 266 2.01 3.20 17.74
N PRO A 267 2.29 4.22 16.90
CA PRO A 267 3.62 4.78 16.68
C PRO A 267 4.17 5.42 17.97
N THR A 268 5.47 5.70 18.02
CA THR A 268 6.13 6.26 19.23
C THR A 268 5.76 7.73 19.48
N THR A 269 5.44 8.46 18.42
CA THR A 269 4.89 9.82 18.43
C THR A 269 3.73 9.88 17.44
N ASP A 270 2.93 10.94 17.47
CA ASP A 270 1.94 11.19 16.43
C ASP A 270 2.61 11.19 15.04
N VAL A 271 2.00 10.49 14.09
CA VAL A 271 2.45 10.45 12.69
C VAL A 271 1.34 11.05 11.84
N ARG A 272 1.67 12.13 11.11
CA ARG A 272 0.76 12.75 10.14
C ARG A 272 1.11 12.23 8.75
N LEU A 273 0.24 11.42 8.16
CA LEU A 273 0.30 11.10 6.73
C LEU A 273 -0.21 12.30 5.95
N GLU A 274 0.48 12.65 4.86
CA GLU A 274 0.15 13.80 4.00
C GLU A 274 0.30 13.42 2.53
N TRP A 275 -0.62 13.93 1.70
CA TRP A 275 -0.63 13.70 0.26
C TRP A 275 -0.95 15.02 -0.44
N ALA A 276 -0.16 15.39 -1.45
CA ALA A 276 -0.46 16.57 -2.27
C ALA A 276 -1.56 16.24 -3.29
N THR A 277 -1.43 15.08 -3.94
CA THR A 277 -2.32 14.64 -5.01
C THR A 277 -3.11 13.39 -4.63
N TYR A 278 -4.26 13.17 -5.30
CA TYR A 278 -4.99 11.90 -5.21
C TYR A 278 -4.10 10.72 -5.61
N PHE A 279 -3.16 10.96 -6.52
CA PHE A 279 -2.19 9.97 -6.95
C PHE A 279 -1.19 9.59 -5.85
N ASP A 280 -0.76 10.53 -5.00
CA ASP A 280 0.12 10.21 -3.86
C ASP A 280 -0.58 9.30 -2.85
N ALA A 281 -1.84 9.59 -2.53
CA ALA A 281 -2.65 8.75 -1.66
C ALA A 281 -2.83 7.35 -2.26
N ALA A 282 -3.17 7.26 -3.56
CA ALA A 282 -3.34 5.99 -4.24
C ALA A 282 -2.06 5.16 -4.38
N ASP A 283 -0.92 5.81 -4.59
CA ASP A 283 0.36 5.13 -4.62
C ASP A 283 0.74 4.61 -3.23
N GLN A 284 0.53 5.41 -2.18
CA GLN A 284 0.79 4.98 -0.81
C GLN A 284 -0.11 3.80 -0.40
N ALA A 285 -1.38 3.79 -0.85
CA ALA A 285 -2.26 2.64 -0.67
C ALA A 285 -1.69 1.36 -1.30
N GLY A 286 -1.06 1.45 -2.48
CA GLY A 286 -0.34 0.33 -3.09
C GLY A 286 0.93 -0.07 -2.33
N GLN A 287 1.76 0.91 -1.96
CA GLN A 287 3.00 0.72 -1.18
C GLN A 287 2.73 0.06 0.17
N SER A 288 1.60 0.37 0.81
CA SER A 288 1.20 -0.24 2.09
C SER A 288 1.17 -1.76 2.05
N ARG A 289 0.87 -2.35 0.88
CA ARG A 289 0.79 -3.80 0.74
C ARG A 289 2.16 -4.46 0.66
N LEU A 290 3.17 -3.68 0.27
CA LEU A 290 4.59 -4.07 0.32
C LEU A 290 5.10 -3.97 1.77
N TRP A 291 4.80 -2.87 2.46
CA TRP A 291 5.12 -2.69 3.88
C TRP A 291 4.46 -3.76 4.76
N GLY A 292 3.21 -4.11 4.47
CA GLY A 292 2.51 -5.21 5.13
C GLY A 292 2.99 -6.60 4.72
N GLY A 293 3.85 -6.73 3.71
CA GLY A 293 4.43 -8.01 3.27
C GLY A 293 3.47 -8.96 2.55
N ILE A 294 2.35 -8.47 1.99
CA ILE A 294 1.33 -9.35 1.37
C ILE A 294 1.27 -9.30 -0.16
N HIS A 295 1.94 -8.33 -0.77
CA HIS A 295 2.10 -8.21 -2.22
C HIS A 295 3.58 -7.95 -2.53
N ILE A 296 3.98 -8.28 -3.77
CA ILE A 296 5.28 -7.89 -4.34
C ILE A 296 5.10 -6.67 -5.26
N GLN A 297 6.20 -6.00 -5.60
CA GLN A 297 6.17 -4.81 -6.48
C GLN A 297 5.47 -5.07 -7.82
N ALA A 298 5.64 -6.27 -8.39
CA ALA A 298 4.98 -6.63 -9.65
C ALA A 298 3.43 -6.57 -9.53
N ASP A 299 2.87 -7.06 -8.42
CA ASP A 299 1.43 -7.03 -8.15
C ASP A 299 0.92 -5.60 -8.03
N ASP A 300 1.66 -4.75 -7.32
CA ASP A 300 1.33 -3.35 -7.07
C ASP A 300 1.42 -2.53 -8.35
N PHE A 301 2.57 -2.55 -9.03
CA PHE A 301 2.81 -1.73 -10.22
C PHE A 301 1.89 -2.10 -11.38
N ALA A 302 1.61 -3.40 -11.58
CA ALA A 302 0.61 -3.82 -12.55
C ALA A 302 -0.78 -3.34 -12.15
N GLY A 303 -1.17 -3.52 -10.88
CA GLY A 303 -2.45 -3.06 -10.36
C GLY A 303 -2.67 -1.56 -10.56
N ARG A 304 -1.67 -0.72 -10.29
CA ARG A 304 -1.74 0.72 -10.53
C ARG A 304 -1.99 1.07 -12.00
N ARG A 305 -1.30 0.41 -12.93
CA ARG A 305 -1.48 0.62 -14.38
C ARG A 305 -2.89 0.24 -14.83
N ILE A 306 -3.39 -0.91 -14.37
CA ILE A 306 -4.74 -1.38 -14.66
C ILE A 306 -5.78 -0.42 -14.10
N GLY A 307 -5.65 -0.06 -12.82
CA GLY A 307 -6.53 0.90 -12.16
C GLY A 307 -6.58 2.24 -12.89
N ALA A 308 -5.41 2.75 -13.31
CA ALA A 308 -5.33 3.99 -14.05
C ALA A 308 -6.07 3.92 -15.40
N GLN A 309 -5.99 2.78 -16.10
CA GLN A 309 -6.77 2.55 -17.31
C GLN A 309 -8.27 2.50 -17.01
N SER A 310 -8.70 1.68 -16.05
CA SER A 310 -10.11 1.56 -15.66
C SER A 310 -10.72 2.90 -15.25
N GLY A 311 -10.01 3.71 -14.45
CA GLY A 311 -10.49 5.02 -14.02
C GLY A 311 -10.71 6.00 -15.17
N ARG A 312 -9.77 6.07 -16.13
CA ARG A 312 -9.91 6.95 -17.30
C ARG A 312 -11.04 6.51 -18.23
N GLU A 313 -11.18 5.21 -18.46
CA GLU A 313 -12.25 4.66 -19.31
C GLU A 313 -13.63 4.85 -18.67
N ALA A 314 -13.75 4.56 -17.37
CA ALA A 314 -14.98 4.76 -16.62
C ALA A 314 -15.38 6.24 -16.53
N TRP A 315 -14.42 7.15 -16.35
CA TRP A 315 -14.68 8.58 -16.41
C TRP A 315 -15.21 9.00 -17.79
N ALA A 316 -14.57 8.57 -18.87
CA ALA A 316 -15.02 8.86 -20.22
C ALA A 316 -16.45 8.33 -20.49
N LEU A 317 -16.79 7.16 -19.96
CA LEU A 317 -18.13 6.62 -20.01
C LEU A 317 -19.12 7.44 -19.17
N ALA A 318 -18.76 7.83 -17.94
CA ALA A 318 -19.58 8.65 -17.07
C ALA A 318 -19.94 9.99 -17.73
N GLN A 319 -18.99 10.64 -18.41
CA GLN A 319 -19.25 11.87 -19.15
C GLN A 319 -20.34 11.69 -20.22
N ARG A 320 -20.37 10.56 -20.93
CA ARG A 320 -21.43 10.25 -21.90
C ARG A 320 -22.80 10.07 -21.25
N TYR A 321 -22.84 9.55 -20.02
CA TYR A 321 -24.09 9.51 -19.26
C TYR A 321 -24.53 10.90 -18.81
N PHE A 322 -23.58 11.77 -18.43
CA PHE A 322 -23.88 13.12 -17.96
C PHE A 322 -24.43 14.04 -19.05
N ASP A 323 -23.95 13.90 -20.29
CA ASP A 323 -24.40 14.70 -21.43
C ASP A 323 -25.53 14.06 -22.25
N GLY A 324 -25.95 12.83 -21.87
CA GLY A 324 -27.02 12.10 -22.53
C GLY A 324 -26.63 11.45 -23.87
N SER A 325 -25.34 11.37 -24.19
CA SER A 325 -24.82 10.73 -25.42
C SER A 325 -24.53 9.23 -25.28
N ALA A 326 -24.69 8.66 -24.08
CA ALA A 326 -24.49 7.23 -23.84
C ALA A 326 -25.44 6.38 -24.71
N THR A 327 -24.86 5.42 -25.43
CA THR A 327 -25.59 4.42 -26.22
C THR A 327 -25.64 3.08 -25.47
N PRO A 328 -26.77 2.34 -25.55
CA PRO A 328 -26.86 0.97 -25.00
C PRO A 328 -25.84 -0.01 -25.58
#